data_AF-X8DAW9-F1
#
_entry.id   AF-X8DAW9-F1
#
_cell.length_a   1.000
_cell.length_b   1.000
_cell.length_c   1.000
_cell.angle_alpha   90.00
_cell.angle_beta   90.00
_cell.angle_gamma   90.00
#
_symmetry.space_group_name_H-M   'P 1'
#
loop_
_entity.id
_entity.type
_entity.pdbx_description
1 polymer ?
#
loop_
_entity_poly.entity_id
_entity_poly.type
_entity_poly.pdbx_seq_one_letter_code
_entity_poly.pdbx_strand_id
1 'polypeptide(L)' 'MEHRDRLARFGVEHLEAVLAAQGRRVVVADPGETTDDLVRDMIEVLTSMCARLYGRRGARNRAMRAVTAAKHGPGEAA' A
#
# COMPACT_ATOMS: atom_id res chain seq x y z
N MET A 1 -9.09 21.60 8.88
CA MET A 1 -8.39 20.40 9.40
C MET A 1 -7.47 20.86 10.51
N GLU A 2 -7.37 20.12 11.61
CA GLU A 2 -6.47 20.55 12.67
C GLU A 2 -5.02 20.47 12.20
N HIS A 3 -4.56 19.36 11.62
CA HIS A 3 -3.16 19.20 11.18
C HIS A 3 -3.09 18.65 9.75
N ARG A 4 -1.93 18.81 9.08
CA ARG A 4 -1.73 18.38 7.69
C ARG A 4 -1.67 16.85 7.55
N ASP A 5 -1.03 16.18 8.50
CA ASP A 5 -0.90 14.71 8.59
C ASP A 5 -2.26 14.00 8.75
N ARG A 6 -3.25 14.66 9.36
CA ARG A 6 -4.64 14.17 9.43
C ARG A 6 -5.35 14.14 8.08
N LEU A 7 -4.91 14.92 7.09
CA LEU A 7 -5.49 14.89 5.75
C LEU A 7 -4.98 13.68 4.96
N ALA A 8 -3.67 13.45 4.98
CA ALA A 8 -3.03 12.25 4.47
C ALA A 8 -1.57 12.19 4.94
N ARG A 9 -1.05 10.97 5.16
CA ARG A 9 0.37 10.79 5.50
C ARG A 9 1.31 11.12 4.34
N PHE A 10 0.89 10.84 3.11
CA PHE A 10 1.64 11.09 1.88
C PHE A 10 0.72 11.67 0.81
N GLY A 11 1.27 12.49 -0.09
CA GLY A 11 0.54 12.97 -1.26
C GLY A 11 -0.48 14.08 -0.98
N VAL A 12 -0.34 14.79 0.13
CA VAL A 12 -1.18 15.95 0.46
C VAL A 12 -1.14 16.99 -0.66
N GLU A 13 0.01 17.18 -1.32
CA GLU A 13 0.19 18.13 -2.41
C GLU A 13 -0.71 17.78 -3.61
N HIS A 14 -0.96 16.49 -3.84
CA HIS A 14 -1.84 16.04 -4.91
C HIS A 14 -3.31 16.37 -4.58
N LEU A 15 -3.70 16.18 -3.32
CA LEU A 15 -5.04 16.54 -2.85
C LEU A 15 -5.26 18.06 -2.94
N GLU A 16 -4.26 18.85 -2.53
CA GLU A 16 -4.29 20.30 -2.65
C GLU A 16 -4.39 20.75 -4.11
N ALA A 17 -3.61 20.15 -5.01
CA ALA A 17 -3.66 20.46 -6.43
C ALA A 17 -5.04 20.17 -7.05
N VAL A 18 -5.65 19.03 -6.71
CA VAL A 18 -7.00 18.67 -7.18
C VAL A 18 -8.05 19.64 -6.64
N LEU A 19 -7.96 20.02 -5.37
CA LEU A 19 -8.88 20.99 -4.77
C LEU A 19 -8.71 22.38 -5.39
N ALA A 20 -7.48 22.81 -5.62
CA ALA A 20 -7.17 24.09 -6.27
C ALA A 20 -7.72 24.15 -7.69
N ALA A 21 -7.62 23.06 -8.46
CA ALA A 21 -8.23 22.95 -9.78
C ALA A 21 -9.76 23.09 -9.75
N GLN A 22 -10.40 22.81 -8.60
CA GLN A 22 -11.83 23.01 -8.38
C GLN A 22 -12.17 24.37 -7.73
N GLY A 23 -11.21 25.28 -7.60
CA GLY A 23 -11.40 26.57 -6.93
C GLY A 23 -11.57 26.45 -5.40
N ARG A 24 -11.12 25.35 -4.82
CA ARG A 24 -11.21 25.06 -3.37
C ARG A 24 -9.82 25.05 -2.76
N ARG A 25 -9.74 25.36 -1.45
CA ARG A 25 -8.48 25.34 -0.69
C ARG A 25 -8.65 24.60 0.63
N VAL A 26 -7.62 23.88 1.03
CA VAL A 26 -7.52 23.31 2.38
C VAL A 26 -7.08 24.42 3.34
N VAL A 27 -7.71 24.49 4.50
CA VAL A 27 -7.28 25.35 5.61
C VAL A 27 -6.87 24.47 6.78
N VAL A 28 -5.62 24.61 7.19
CA VAL A 28 -5.04 23.95 8.37
C VAL A 28 -5.14 24.92 9.54
N ALA A 29 -5.82 24.51 10.61
CA ALA A 29 -6.09 25.33 11.78
C ALA A 29 -4.91 25.35 12.77
N ASP A 30 -4.13 24.28 12.82
CA ASP A 30 -2.91 24.16 13.61
C ASP A 30 -1.76 23.61 12.73
N PRO A 31 -0.70 24.40 12.49
CA PRO A 31 0.42 23.95 11.66
C PRO A 31 1.33 22.93 12.34
N GLY A 32 1.13 22.61 13.63
CA GLY A 32 1.86 21.56 14.32
C GLY A 32 1.71 20.20 13.64
N GLU A 33 2.80 19.43 13.58
CA GLU A 33 2.74 18.03 13.12
C GLU A 33 2.60 17.12 14.35
N THR A 34 1.62 16.21 14.35
CA THR A 34 1.49 15.22 15.41
C THR A 34 2.42 14.05 15.11
N THR A 35 3.53 13.93 15.84
CA THR A 35 4.48 12.82 15.67
C THR A 35 3.99 11.47 16.19
N ASP A 36 2.92 11.44 16.99
CA ASP A 36 2.45 10.23 17.69
C ASP A 36 2.01 9.09 16.76
N ASP A 37 1.62 9.38 15.52
CA ASP A 37 1.10 8.37 14.59
C ASP A 37 2.11 7.87 13.55
N LEU A 38 3.32 8.45 13.47
CA LEU A 38 4.31 8.08 12.43
C LEU A 38 4.75 6.61 12.50
N VAL A 39 4.97 6.09 13.70
CA VAL A 39 5.39 4.69 13.87
C VAL A 39 4.28 3.74 13.40
N ARG A 40 3.02 4.07 13.70
CA ARG A 40 1.86 3.28 13.27
C ARG A 40 1.74 3.29 11.75
N ASP A 41 1.81 4.46 11.13
CA ASP A 41 1.73 4.61 9.68
C ASP A 41 2.81 3.78 8.96
N MET A 42 4.04 3.80 9.50
CA MET A 42 5.14 3.00 8.94
C MET A 42 4.91 1.49 9.07
N ILE A 43 4.35 1.03 10.20
CA ILE A 43 3.98 -0.37 10.39
C ILE A 43 2.91 -0.79 9.37
N GLU A 44 1.90 0.03 9.14
CA GLU A 44 0.82 -0.26 8.19
C GLU A 44 1.33 -0.34 6.75
N VAL A 45 2.16 0.62 6.33
CA VAL A 45 2.77 0.64 4.99
C VAL A 45 3.65 -0.59 4.78
N LEU A 46 4.54 -0.90 5.73
CA LEU A 46 5.42 -2.07 5.64
C LEU A 46 4.62 -3.37 5.63
N THR A 47 3.57 -3.48 6.45
CA THR A 47 2.68 -4.65 6.48
C THR A 47 2.02 -4.86 5.13
N SER A 48 1.46 -3.80 4.53
CA SER A 48 0.85 -3.86 3.19
C SER A 48 1.86 -4.26 2.12
N MET A 49 3.07 -3.71 2.15
CA MET A 49 4.15 -4.07 1.21
C MET A 49 4.58 -5.52 1.36
N CYS A 50 4.79 -6.00 2.58
CA CYS A 50 5.11 -7.40 2.87
C CYS A 50 4.01 -8.34 2.37
N ALA A 51 2.74 -8.04 2.66
CA ALA A 51 1.60 -8.84 2.18
C ALA A 51 1.58 -8.93 0.65
N ARG A 52 1.81 -7.82 -0.05
CA ARG A 52 1.85 -7.78 -1.53
C ARG A 52 3.04 -8.57 -2.09
N LEU A 53 4.23 -8.39 -1.52
CA LEU A 53 5.44 -9.06 -1.98
C LEU A 53 5.35 -10.58 -1.77
N TYR A 54 5.00 -11.00 -0.55
CA TYR A 54 4.90 -12.42 -0.22
C TYR A 54 3.68 -13.08 -0.86
N GLY A 55 2.57 -12.35 -1.02
CA GLY A 55 1.42 -12.81 -1.79
C GLY A 55 1.78 -13.11 -3.26
N ARG A 56 2.53 -12.21 -3.93
CA ARG A 56 3.03 -12.43 -5.30
C ARG A 56 3.99 -13.61 -5.37
N ARG A 57 4.93 -13.73 -4.42
CA ARG A 57 5.87 -14.86 -4.36
C ARG A 57 5.13 -16.19 -4.21
N GLY A 58 4.15 -16.25 -3.30
CA GLY A 58 3.31 -17.42 -3.10
C GLY A 58 2.52 -17.79 -4.36
N ALA A 59 1.89 -16.80 -5.02
CA ALA A 59 1.15 -17.01 -6.25
C ALA A 59 2.05 -17.55 -7.38
N ARG A 60 3.25 -16.99 -7.55
CA ARG A 60 4.24 -17.47 -8.53
C ARG A 60 4.66 -18.90 -8.27
N ASN A 61 4.96 -19.25 -7.01
CA ASN A 61 5.35 -20.62 -6.66
C ASN A 61 4.22 -21.61 -6.92
N ARG A 62 2.98 -21.26 -6.58
CA ARG A 62 1.81 -22.11 -6.87
C ARG A 62 1.62 -22.31 -8.38
N ALA A 63 1.71 -21.24 -9.17
CA ALA A 63 1.63 -21.32 -10.63
C ALA A 63 2.72 -22.23 -11.22
N MET A 64 3.97 -22.09 -10.76
CA MET A 64 5.07 -22.93 -11.22
C MET A 64 4.83 -24.41 -10.88
N ARG A 65 4.40 -24.71 -9.65
CA ARG A 65 4.08 -26.09 -9.23
C ARG A 65 2.94 -26.69 -10.06
N ALA A 66 1.90 -25.91 -10.35
CA ALA A 66 0.79 -26.35 -11.19
C ALA A 66 1.24 -26.66 -12.62
N VAL A 67 2.07 -25.79 -13.22
CA VAL A 67 2.63 -26.02 -14.56
C VAL A 67 3.54 -27.25 -14.58
N THR A 68 4.40 -27.42 -13.58
CA THR A 68 5.25 -28.62 -13.48
C THR A 68 4.42 -29.89 -13.33
N ALA A 69 3.39 -29.89 -12.47
CA ALA A 69 2.51 -31.04 -12.29
C ALA A 69 1.70 -31.36 -13.56
N ALA A 70 1.29 -30.36 -14.35
CA ALA A 70 0.61 -30.60 -15.62
C ALA A 70 1.54 -31.19 -16.70
N LYS A 71 2.85 -30.94 -16.61
CA LYS A 71 3.86 -31.50 -17.52
C LYS A 71 4.20 -32.96 -17.20
N HIS A 72 4.19 -33.34 -15.93
CA HIS A 72 4.32 -34.74 -15.51
C HIS A 72 2.91 -35.35 -15.46
N GLY A 73 2.46 -35.96 -16.56
CA GLY A 73 1.16 -36.62 -16.60
C GLY A 73 0.98 -37.65 -15.46
N PRO A 74 -0.26 -38.02 -15.08
CA PRO A 74 -0.51 -39.00 -14.03
C PRO A 74 0.00 -40.38 -14.47
N GLY A 75 1.27 -40.68 -14.19
CA GLY A 75 1.94 -41.90 -14.65
C GLY A 75 3.45 -42.00 -14.41
N GLU A 76 4.15 -40.90 -14.10
CA GLU A 76 5.60 -40.93 -13.79
C GLU A 76 5.91 -40.81 -12.28
N ALA A 77 5.14 -41.49 -11.45
CA ALA A 77 5.50 -41.73 -10.06
C ALA A 77 5.45 -43.24 -9.79
N ALA A 78 6.55 -43.90 -10.18
CA ALA A 78 6.94 -45.22 -9.69
C ALA A 78 8.34 -45.09 -9.11
#